data_AF-A0A8H6SD24-F1
#
_entry.id   AF-A0A8H6SD24-F1
#
_cell.length_a   1.000
_cell.length_b   1.000
_cell.length_c   1.000
_cell.angle_alpha   90.00
_cell.angle_beta   90.00
_cell.angle_gamma   90.00
#
_symmetry.space_group_name_H-M   'P 1'
#
loop_
_entity.id
_entity.type
_entity.pdbx_description
1 polymer ?
#
loop_
_entity_poly.entity_id
_entity_poly.type
_entity_poly.pdbx_seq_one_letter_code
_entity_poly.pdbx_strand_id
1 'polypeptide(L)'
;MSLEPDAREVNSRLPHDIERTIFETAIFMHPTCAPSLLQTARRVQSWIEPLVFKTLVLSGRNVDAHLWAALFTKPPAFFAQHTRHVFVGKGLPDDDVQLVVSRCAAAESFVFEAKWRPTTFPDIWRLPQLQRLTLSFRLVRIAAVPGPGSGPAILPNLTHLTLYPAHQTDAESTGRYLAFLAALPRLTHLCVCMVQDEGFLHHILNQCPRLQVLLHVFDAGMYTREDYIRDMAALHDPRCVLLDLTRHYLDWTEWALQDWRLAAAGGVELLARAARFVAGKNGSPEGRLEFLWEDPHRPPEDSDALPVGESVDGASV
;
A
#
# COMPACT_ATOMS: atom_id res chain seq x y z
N MET A 1 -49.15 38.27 -3.21
CA MET A 1 -49.79 37.05 -3.74
C MET A 1 -48.66 36.15 -4.20
N SER A 2 -48.12 35.37 -3.26
CA SER A 2 -46.89 34.58 -3.45
C SER A 2 -47.30 33.20 -3.96
N LEU A 3 -46.99 32.89 -5.21
CA LEU A 3 -47.14 31.56 -5.78
C LEU A 3 -46.01 30.71 -5.20
N GLU A 4 -46.31 29.83 -4.24
CA GLU A 4 -45.39 28.77 -3.87
C GLU A 4 -45.14 27.91 -5.12
N PRO A 5 -43.88 27.73 -5.54
CA PRO A 5 -43.56 26.83 -6.64
C PRO A 5 -43.94 25.41 -6.21
N ASP A 6 -44.93 24.86 -6.90
CA ASP A 6 -45.38 23.48 -6.81
C ASP A 6 -44.18 22.57 -7.13
N ALA A 7 -43.46 22.16 -6.09
CA ALA A 7 -42.27 21.33 -6.16
C ALA A 7 -42.72 19.93 -6.59
N ARG A 8 -42.92 19.76 -7.90
CA ARG A 8 -43.18 18.45 -8.49
C ARG A 8 -42.03 17.54 -8.11
N GLU A 9 -42.29 16.61 -7.19
CA GLU A 9 -41.39 15.51 -6.88
C GLU A 9 -41.09 14.79 -8.19
N VAL A 10 -39.88 14.98 -8.70
CA VAL A 10 -39.37 14.24 -9.83
C VAL A 10 -39.10 12.83 -9.36
N ASN A 11 -40.14 11.98 -9.39
CA ASN A 11 -40.01 10.56 -9.13
C ASN A 11 -39.05 9.97 -10.16
N SER A 12 -37.92 9.42 -9.69
CA SER A 12 -37.00 8.69 -10.56
C SER A 12 -37.76 7.54 -11.20
N ARG A 13 -37.57 7.34 -12.51
CA ARG A 13 -38.18 6.21 -13.22
C ARG A 13 -37.54 4.87 -12.85
N LEU A 14 -36.39 4.91 -12.18
CA LEU A 14 -35.64 3.73 -11.76
C LEU A 14 -35.90 3.41 -10.28
N PRO A 15 -36.02 2.12 -9.93
CA PRO A 15 -35.94 1.66 -8.55
C PRO A 15 -34.68 2.19 -7.86
N HIS A 16 -34.80 2.52 -6.57
CA HIS A 16 -33.75 3.18 -5.79
C HIS A 16 -32.46 2.36 -5.68
N ASP A 17 -32.57 1.04 -5.54
CA ASP A 17 -31.46 0.10 -5.52
C ASP A 17 -30.69 0.09 -6.84
N ILE A 18 -31.39 0.05 -7.97
CA ILE A 18 -30.79 0.10 -9.30
C ILE A 18 -30.10 1.44 -9.55
N GLU A 19 -30.74 2.56 -9.19
CA GLU A 19 -30.14 3.89 -9.28
C GLU A 19 -28.83 3.94 -8.47
N ARG A 20 -28.85 3.46 -7.23
CA ARG A 20 -27.66 3.38 -6.37
C ARG A 20 -26.55 2.54 -6.99
N THR A 21 -26.86 1.32 -7.46
CA THR A 21 -25.87 0.46 -8.11
C THR A 21 -25.22 1.13 -9.32
N ILE A 22 -26.00 1.83 -10.15
CA ILE A 22 -25.46 2.56 -11.31
C ILE A 22 -24.45 3.62 -10.86
N PHE A 23 -24.80 4.44 -9.86
CA PHE A 23 -23.91 5.49 -9.36
C PHE A 23 -22.65 4.92 -8.70
N GLU A 24 -22.79 3.87 -7.88
CA GLU A 24 -21.66 3.19 -7.24
C GLU A 24 -20.74 2.54 -8.30
N THR A 25 -21.28 1.85 -9.30
CA THR A 25 -20.48 1.30 -10.40
C THR A 25 -19.78 2.40 -11.20
N ALA A 26 -20.46 3.51 -11.49
CA ALA A 26 -19.88 4.64 -12.22
C ALA A 26 -18.67 5.23 -11.48
N ILE A 27 -18.74 5.41 -10.16
CA ILE A 27 -17.59 5.92 -9.38
C ILE A 27 -16.43 4.92 -9.36
N PHE A 28 -16.69 3.62 -9.30
CA PHE A 28 -15.63 2.60 -9.34
C PHE A 28 -14.93 2.55 -10.70
N MET A 29 -15.67 2.66 -11.80
CA MET A 29 -15.11 2.64 -13.15
C MET A 29 -14.44 3.96 -13.53
N HIS A 30 -14.97 5.08 -13.06
CA HIS A 30 -14.51 6.43 -13.41
C HIS A 30 -14.40 7.33 -12.18
N PRO A 31 -13.42 7.14 -11.28
CA PRO A 31 -13.27 7.97 -10.07
C PRO A 31 -13.19 9.48 -10.34
N THR A 32 -12.73 9.88 -11.52
CA THR A 32 -12.66 11.28 -11.94
C THR A 32 -14.02 11.96 -12.09
N CYS A 33 -15.12 11.21 -12.26
CA CYS A 33 -16.46 11.78 -12.34
C CYS A 33 -17.11 12.01 -10.96
N ALA A 34 -16.45 11.65 -9.85
CA ALA A 34 -16.99 11.81 -8.49
C ALA A 34 -17.57 13.19 -8.21
N PRO A 35 -16.88 14.31 -8.53
CA PRO A 35 -17.39 15.64 -8.23
C PRO A 35 -18.72 15.91 -8.93
N SER A 36 -18.87 15.47 -10.18
CA SER A 36 -20.12 15.59 -10.95
C SER A 36 -21.22 14.71 -10.35
N LEU A 37 -20.92 13.47 -9.97
CA LEU A 37 -21.91 12.57 -9.37
C LEU A 37 -22.42 13.11 -8.02
N LEU A 38 -21.55 13.69 -7.19
CA LEU A 38 -21.92 14.30 -5.91
C LEU A 38 -22.89 15.49 -6.06
N GLN A 39 -22.92 16.14 -7.23
CA GLN A 39 -23.79 17.29 -7.50
C GLN A 39 -25.17 16.91 -8.08
N THR A 40 -25.40 15.63 -8.40
CA THR A 40 -26.63 15.20 -9.10
C THR A 40 -27.89 15.30 -8.23
N ALA A 41 -27.85 14.76 -7.01
CA ALA A 41 -28.94 14.80 -6.04
C ALA A 41 -28.42 14.50 -4.63
N ARG A 42 -29.13 14.99 -3.60
CA ARG A 42 -28.76 14.76 -2.18
C ARG A 42 -28.66 13.26 -1.82
N ARG A 43 -29.57 12.43 -2.34
CA ARG A 43 -29.54 10.98 -2.11
C ARG A 43 -28.28 10.34 -2.73
N VAL A 44 -27.94 10.73 -3.96
CA VAL A 44 -26.73 10.24 -4.65
C VAL A 44 -25.48 10.67 -3.89
N GLN A 45 -25.44 11.93 -3.42
CA GLN A 45 -24.36 12.41 -2.58
C GLN A 45 -24.17 11.50 -1.35
N SER A 46 -25.25 11.11 -0.66
CA SER A 46 -25.16 10.23 0.52
C SER A 46 -24.62 8.82 0.22
N TRP A 47 -24.76 8.34 -1.03
CA TRP A 47 -24.22 7.04 -1.44
C TRP A 47 -22.76 7.14 -1.88
N ILE A 48 -22.43 8.19 -2.65
CA ILE A 48 -21.12 8.37 -3.28
C ILE A 48 -20.08 8.93 -2.31
N GLU A 49 -20.48 9.83 -1.42
CA GLU A 49 -19.54 10.50 -0.52
C GLU A 49 -18.72 9.52 0.34
N PRO A 50 -19.31 8.49 0.98
CA PRO A 50 -18.56 7.43 1.64
C PRO A 50 -17.52 6.72 0.77
N LEU A 51 -17.81 6.54 -0.52
CA LEU A 51 -16.92 5.86 -1.46
C LEU A 51 -15.74 6.73 -1.86
N VAL A 52 -15.96 8.04 -2.02
CA VAL A 52 -14.90 9.02 -2.30
C VAL A 52 -13.91 9.09 -1.14
N PHE A 53 -14.40 9.08 0.10
CA PHE A 53 -13.55 9.15 1.29
C PHE A 53 -13.05 7.77 1.78
N LYS A 54 -13.36 6.68 1.07
CA LYS A 54 -12.84 5.33 1.39
C LYS A 54 -11.32 5.29 1.35
N THR A 55 -10.73 6.04 0.44
CA THR A 55 -9.29 6.10 0.19
C THR A 55 -8.82 7.55 0.24
N LEU A 56 -7.97 7.89 1.19
CA LEU A 56 -7.37 9.22 1.30
C LEU A 56 -5.94 9.20 0.78
N VAL A 57 -5.62 10.12 -0.13
CA VAL A 57 -4.27 10.33 -0.63
C VAL A 57 -3.85 11.76 -0.32
N LEU A 58 -2.90 11.89 0.59
CA LEU A 58 -2.40 13.17 1.08
C LEU A 58 -0.93 13.24 0.70
N SER A 59 -0.58 13.82 -0.44
CA SER A 59 0.82 13.91 -0.89
C SER A 59 1.15 15.29 -1.43
N GLY A 60 2.35 15.78 -1.12
CA GLY A 60 2.87 17.06 -1.58
C GLY A 60 2.35 18.27 -0.79
N ARG A 61 2.78 19.47 -1.24
CA ARG A 61 2.38 20.75 -0.62
C ARG A 61 1.01 21.25 -1.08
N ASN A 62 0.50 20.68 -2.17
CA ASN A 62 -0.77 21.06 -2.80
C ASN A 62 -1.79 19.95 -2.62
N VAL A 63 -1.92 19.44 -1.39
CA VAL A 63 -3.07 18.60 -1.05
C VAL A 63 -4.34 19.38 -1.40
N ASP A 64 -5.29 18.70 -2.02
CA ASP A 64 -6.56 19.29 -2.45
C ASP A 64 -7.19 20.09 -1.29
N ALA A 65 -7.41 21.39 -1.51
CA ALA A 65 -8.01 22.27 -0.52
C ALA A 65 -9.39 21.77 -0.07
N HIS A 66 -10.12 21.07 -0.94
CA HIS A 66 -11.39 20.44 -0.62
C HIS A 66 -11.23 19.25 0.32
N LEU A 67 -10.16 18.45 0.18
CA LEU A 67 -9.86 17.36 1.10
C LEU A 67 -9.52 17.90 2.49
N TRP A 68 -8.70 18.96 2.57
CA TRP A 68 -8.43 19.63 3.83
C TRP A 68 -9.69 20.22 4.44
N ALA A 69 -10.48 20.97 3.67
CA ALA A 69 -11.75 21.51 4.14
C ALA A 69 -12.66 20.39 4.66
N ALA A 70 -12.72 19.23 4.00
CA ALA A 70 -13.48 18.08 4.47
C ALA A 70 -12.95 17.54 5.80
N LEU A 71 -11.63 17.39 5.98
CA LEU A 71 -11.02 16.94 7.24
C LEU A 71 -11.38 17.84 8.43
N PHE A 72 -11.48 19.15 8.20
CA PHE A 72 -11.86 20.12 9.23
C PHE A 72 -13.38 20.26 9.45
N THR A 73 -14.18 20.18 8.39
CA THR A 73 -15.62 20.44 8.46
C THR A 73 -16.46 19.20 8.75
N LYS A 74 -16.00 18.01 8.34
CA LYS A 74 -16.73 16.76 8.60
C LYS A 74 -16.46 16.26 10.03
N PRO A 75 -17.46 15.64 10.69
CA PRO A 75 -17.26 15.04 12.00
C PRO A 75 -16.16 13.95 11.98
N PRO A 76 -15.36 13.78 13.05
CA PRO A 76 -14.37 12.70 13.13
C PRO A 76 -14.97 11.31 12.86
N ALA A 77 -16.18 11.07 13.35
CA ALA A 77 -16.89 9.81 13.17
C ALA A 77 -17.12 9.45 11.69
N PHE A 78 -17.24 10.44 10.80
CA PHE A 78 -17.40 10.21 9.37
C PHE A 78 -16.17 9.50 8.79
N PHE A 79 -14.97 10.01 9.04
CA PHE A 79 -13.73 9.41 8.55
C PHE A 79 -13.43 8.07 9.22
N ALA A 80 -13.69 7.95 10.54
CA ALA A 80 -13.57 6.67 11.22
C ALA A 80 -14.52 5.63 10.59
N GLN A 81 -15.73 6.01 10.19
CA GLN A 81 -16.68 5.06 9.60
C GLN A 81 -16.32 4.68 8.16
N HIS A 82 -15.87 5.62 7.34
CA HIS A 82 -15.77 5.44 5.89
C HIS A 82 -14.35 5.28 5.35
N THR A 83 -13.34 5.86 6.00
CA THR A 83 -11.95 5.73 5.56
C THR A 83 -11.39 4.36 5.88
N ARG A 84 -10.80 3.70 4.87
CA ARG A 84 -10.17 2.38 4.99
C ARG A 84 -8.69 2.38 4.62
N HIS A 85 -8.33 3.20 3.64
CA HIS A 85 -6.96 3.29 3.15
C HIS A 85 -6.48 4.74 3.25
N VAL A 86 -5.32 4.95 3.85
CA VAL A 86 -4.70 6.27 4.00
C VAL A 86 -3.28 6.21 3.47
N PHE A 87 -3.01 7.02 2.45
CA PHE A 87 -1.66 7.29 1.96
C PHE A 87 -1.24 8.69 2.40
N VAL A 88 -0.12 8.77 3.10
CA VAL A 88 0.47 10.03 3.54
C VAL A 88 1.87 10.17 2.96
N GLY A 89 1.93 10.98 1.91
CA GLY A 89 3.10 11.27 1.11
C GLY A 89 4.06 12.26 1.74
N LYS A 90 5.07 12.66 0.95
CA LYS A 90 6.08 13.63 1.37
C LYS A 90 5.52 15.05 1.56
N GLY A 91 6.06 15.77 2.54
CA GLY A 91 5.89 17.22 2.69
C GLY A 91 4.77 17.68 3.62
N LEU A 92 4.07 16.76 4.28
CA LEU A 92 3.05 17.09 5.26
C LEU A 92 3.65 17.45 6.62
N PRO A 93 3.17 18.54 7.27
CA PRO A 93 3.49 18.85 8.65
C PRO A 93 3.09 17.72 9.60
N ASP A 94 3.84 17.61 10.68
CA ASP A 94 3.59 16.65 11.77
C ASP A 94 2.15 16.82 12.34
N ASP A 95 1.68 18.04 12.61
CA ASP A 95 0.34 18.24 13.17
C ASP A 95 -0.80 17.78 12.23
N ASP A 96 -0.60 17.98 10.93
CA ASP A 96 -1.53 17.58 9.87
C ASP A 96 -1.63 16.05 9.78
N VAL A 97 -0.49 15.38 9.92
CA VAL A 97 -0.40 13.94 10.02
C VAL A 97 -1.19 13.41 11.22
N GLN A 98 -1.01 14.00 12.41
CA GLN A 98 -1.73 13.58 13.62
C GLN A 98 -3.23 13.73 13.46
N LEU A 99 -3.65 14.84 12.84
CA LEU A 99 -5.05 15.08 12.53
C LEU A 99 -5.59 13.95 11.66
N VAL A 100 -4.88 13.55 10.61
CA VAL A 100 -5.29 12.46 9.73
C VAL A 100 -5.38 11.13 10.49
N VAL A 101 -4.34 10.77 11.26
CA VAL A 101 -4.31 9.53 12.05
C VAL A 101 -5.46 9.47 13.06
N SER A 102 -5.71 10.56 13.79
CA SER A 102 -6.78 10.64 14.79
C SER A 102 -8.19 10.59 14.18
N ARG A 103 -8.37 11.14 12.98
CA ARG A 103 -9.67 11.10 12.26
C ARG A 103 -9.92 9.74 11.61
N CYS A 104 -8.86 9.04 11.18
CA CYS A 104 -8.95 7.78 10.46
C CYS A 104 -8.65 6.57 11.36
N ALA A 105 -9.13 6.60 12.61
CA ALA A 105 -8.78 5.59 13.62
C ALA A 105 -9.22 4.15 13.29
N ALA A 106 -10.17 3.97 12.36
CA ALA A 106 -10.60 2.66 11.88
C ALA A 106 -10.04 2.30 10.51
N ALA A 107 -9.07 3.05 9.99
CA ALA A 107 -8.42 2.69 8.74
C ALA A 107 -7.63 1.39 8.91
N GLU A 108 -7.73 0.54 7.87
CA GLU A 108 -7.16 -0.80 7.84
C GLU A 108 -5.75 -0.80 7.24
N SER A 109 -5.43 0.24 6.47
CA SER A 109 -4.18 0.39 5.74
C SER A 109 -3.64 1.82 5.84
N PHE A 110 -2.38 1.94 6.26
CA PHE A 110 -1.64 3.20 6.21
C PHE A 110 -0.35 3.04 5.41
N VAL A 111 0.00 4.08 4.64
CA VAL A 111 1.30 4.25 3.99
C VAL A 111 1.88 5.59 4.39
N PHE A 112 3.12 5.59 4.85
CA PHE A 112 3.87 6.79 5.23
C PHE A 112 5.11 6.92 4.40
N GLU A 113 5.17 7.91 3.52
CA GLU A 113 6.29 8.12 2.63
C GLU A 113 7.31 9.13 3.19
N ALA A 114 6.88 10.08 4.02
CA ALA A 114 7.78 11.15 4.46
C ALA A 114 8.72 10.74 5.61
N LYS A 115 9.73 11.60 5.81
CA LYS A 115 10.70 11.50 6.91
C LYS A 115 10.03 11.90 8.22
N TRP A 116 9.30 10.99 8.83
CA TRP A 116 8.49 11.28 10.01
C TRP A 116 9.27 11.07 11.30
N ARG A 117 8.79 11.67 12.39
CA ARG A 117 9.29 11.41 13.74
C ARG A 117 8.21 10.64 14.51
N PRO A 118 8.43 9.35 14.80
CA PRO A 118 7.46 8.52 15.51
C PRO A 118 7.10 9.00 16.92
N THR A 119 7.99 9.76 17.56
CA THR A 119 7.72 10.40 18.84
C THR A 119 6.53 11.33 18.80
N THR A 120 6.19 11.85 17.62
CA THR A 120 5.12 12.83 17.50
C THR A 120 3.73 12.16 17.57
N PHE A 121 3.58 10.88 17.18
CA PHE A 121 2.26 10.22 17.05
C PHE A 121 2.22 8.80 17.63
N PRO A 122 2.16 8.65 18.96
CA PRO A 122 2.06 7.34 19.58
C PRO A 122 0.78 6.57 19.22
N ASP A 123 -0.26 7.28 18.78
CA ASP A 123 -1.60 6.72 18.56
C ASP A 123 -1.64 5.72 17.41
N ILE A 124 -0.77 5.88 16.42
CA ILE A 124 -0.75 4.96 15.28
C ILE A 124 -0.47 3.52 15.71
N TRP A 125 0.42 3.36 16.69
CA TRP A 125 0.83 2.07 17.24
C TRP A 125 -0.30 1.35 17.97
N ARG A 126 -1.44 2.02 18.19
CA ARG A 126 -2.60 1.54 18.94
C ARG A 126 -3.85 1.43 18.08
N LEU A 127 -3.77 1.69 16.77
CA LEU A 127 -4.93 1.60 15.89
C LEU A 127 -5.45 0.17 15.86
N PRO A 128 -6.69 -0.07 16.36
CA PRO A 128 -7.17 -1.42 16.56
C PRO A 128 -7.52 -2.12 15.24
N GLN A 129 -7.84 -1.37 14.18
CA GLN A 129 -8.19 -1.95 12.88
C GLN A 129 -7.02 -2.01 11.91
N LEU A 130 -5.84 -1.51 12.29
CA LEU A 130 -4.71 -1.45 11.38
C LEU A 130 -4.19 -2.86 11.08
N GLN A 131 -4.33 -3.27 9.83
CA GLN A 131 -3.89 -4.58 9.34
C GLN A 131 -2.65 -4.45 8.43
N ARG A 132 -2.51 -3.31 7.76
CA ARG A 132 -1.46 -3.07 6.76
C ARG A 132 -0.75 -1.76 7.04
N LEU A 133 0.57 -1.81 7.06
CA LEU A 133 1.39 -0.64 7.33
C LEU A 133 2.60 -0.63 6.40
N THR A 134 2.77 0.47 5.68
CA THR A 134 3.99 0.76 4.93
C THR A 134 4.65 1.98 5.53
N LEU A 135 5.93 1.86 5.91
CA LEU A 135 6.66 2.95 6.53
C LEU A 135 8.17 2.88 6.30
N SER A 136 8.85 4.01 6.50
CA SER A 136 10.30 4.04 6.45
C SER A 136 10.87 3.23 7.59
N PHE A 137 11.88 2.43 7.27
CA PHE A 137 12.64 1.69 8.25
C PHE A 137 13.16 2.59 9.41
N ARG A 138 13.45 3.87 9.17
CA ARG A 138 13.85 4.82 10.23
C ARG A 138 12.81 5.00 11.33
N LEU A 139 11.53 4.82 11.01
CA LEU A 139 10.45 5.01 11.98
C LEU A 139 10.42 3.88 13.01
N VAL A 140 10.82 2.67 12.62
CA VAL A 140 10.91 1.57 13.58
C VAL A 140 12.02 1.83 14.61
N ARG A 141 13.12 2.49 14.22
CA ARG A 141 14.23 2.83 15.14
C ARG A 141 13.80 3.70 16.31
N ILE A 142 12.82 4.57 16.06
CA ILE A 142 12.37 5.60 17.00
C ILE A 142 11.08 5.17 17.70
N ALA A 143 10.36 4.18 17.16
CA ALA A 143 9.25 3.57 17.87
C ALA A 143 9.78 3.02 19.20
N ALA A 144 9.28 3.56 20.31
CA ALA A 144 9.56 3.03 21.62
C ALA A 144 8.91 1.65 21.70
N VAL A 145 9.66 0.60 21.39
CA VAL A 145 9.23 -0.78 21.66
C VAL A 145 9.15 -0.88 23.18
N PRO A 146 7.95 -1.06 23.77
CA PRO A 146 7.85 -1.32 25.20
C PRO A 146 8.72 -2.53 25.51
N GLY A 147 9.55 -2.44 26.54
CA GLY A 147 10.32 -3.58 27.00
C GLY A 147 9.40 -4.79 27.27
N PRO A 148 9.93 -6.02 27.16
CA PRO A 148 9.14 -7.24 27.37
C PRO A 148 8.34 -7.15 28.68
N GLY A 149 7.01 -7.22 28.57
CA GLY A 149 6.08 -7.19 29.72
C GLY A 149 5.57 -5.81 30.16
N SER A 150 5.90 -4.71 29.47
CA SER A 150 5.58 -3.34 29.95
C SER A 150 4.45 -2.59 29.23
N GLY A 151 3.64 -3.23 28.38
CA GLY A 151 2.51 -2.51 27.76
C GLY A 151 1.58 -3.34 26.89
N PRO A 152 0.46 -2.74 26.44
CA PRO A 152 -0.41 -3.35 25.44
C PRO A 152 0.36 -3.64 24.16
N ALA A 153 0.00 -4.72 23.45
CA ALA A 153 0.62 -5.10 22.20
C ALA A 153 0.60 -3.93 21.21
N ILE A 154 1.77 -3.61 20.63
CA ILE A 154 1.87 -2.66 19.52
C ILE A 154 1.18 -3.30 18.32
N LEU A 155 0.28 -2.55 17.68
CA LEU A 155 -0.34 -2.93 16.42
C LEU A 155 -0.90 -4.37 16.44
N PRO A 156 -1.87 -4.65 17.33
CA PRO A 156 -2.28 -6.02 17.66
C PRO A 156 -2.85 -6.81 16.48
N ASN A 157 -3.32 -6.11 15.44
CA ASN A 157 -3.95 -6.67 14.26
C ASN A 157 -3.12 -6.53 12.98
N LEU A 158 -1.89 -6.03 13.08
CA LEU A 158 -1.03 -5.87 11.91
C LEU A 158 -0.60 -7.24 11.38
N THR A 159 -0.95 -7.49 10.11
CA THR A 159 -0.66 -8.73 9.40
C THR A 159 0.34 -8.52 8.28
N HIS A 160 0.32 -7.33 7.65
CA HIS A 160 1.18 -6.96 6.54
C HIS A 160 2.00 -5.72 6.89
N LEU A 161 3.32 -5.85 6.81
CA LEU A 161 4.25 -4.75 7.05
C LEU A 161 5.19 -4.60 5.86
N THR A 162 5.30 -3.40 5.32
CA THR A 162 6.29 -3.05 4.30
C THR A 162 7.24 -2.01 4.87
N LEU A 163 8.52 -2.36 4.89
CA LEU A 163 9.59 -1.48 5.33
C LEU A 163 10.42 -1.07 4.12
N TYR A 164 10.42 0.22 3.83
CA TYR A 164 11.21 0.75 2.72
C TYR A 164 12.49 1.44 3.18
N PRO A 165 13.46 1.63 2.27
CA PRO A 165 14.85 1.74 2.67
C PRO A 165 15.08 2.97 3.54
N ALA A 166 15.80 2.73 4.63
CA ALA A 166 16.69 3.72 5.22
C ALA A 166 18.10 3.42 4.73
N HIS A 167 19.02 4.38 4.81
CA HIS A 167 20.45 4.07 4.69
C HIS A 167 20.82 2.87 5.59
N GLN A 168 21.88 2.15 5.23
CA GLN A 168 22.33 0.93 5.92
C GLN A 168 22.25 1.06 7.44
N THR A 169 21.78 -0.03 8.04
CA THR A 169 21.52 -0.14 9.46
C THR A 169 22.80 -0.45 10.19
N ASP A 170 23.11 0.33 11.22
CA ASP A 170 24.12 -0.08 12.18
C ASP A 170 23.65 -1.32 12.96
N ALA A 171 24.61 -2.03 13.56
CA ALA A 171 24.35 -3.24 14.33
C ALA A 171 23.41 -2.99 15.53
N GLU A 172 23.49 -1.81 16.16
CA GLU A 172 22.62 -1.44 17.27
C GLU A 172 21.15 -1.37 16.83
N SER A 173 20.90 -0.73 15.68
CA SER A 173 19.56 -0.57 15.15
C SER A 173 18.99 -1.94 14.75
N THR A 174 19.81 -2.84 14.19
CA THR A 174 19.42 -4.23 13.85
C THR A 174 18.69 -4.94 14.98
N GLY A 175 19.24 -4.91 16.20
CA GLY A 175 18.60 -5.52 17.37
C GLY A 175 17.24 -4.92 17.70
N ARG A 176 17.09 -3.59 17.56
CA ARG A 176 15.81 -2.91 17.82
C ARG A 176 14.73 -3.26 16.78
N TYR A 177 15.11 -3.41 15.51
CA TYR A 177 14.17 -3.83 14.46
C TYR A 177 13.67 -5.24 14.69
N LEU A 178 14.59 -6.15 14.99
CA LEU A 178 14.24 -7.54 15.29
C LEU A 178 13.31 -7.62 16.51
N ALA A 179 13.60 -6.85 17.56
CA ALA A 179 12.72 -6.75 18.73
C ALA A 179 11.33 -6.17 18.38
N PHE A 180 11.26 -5.14 17.53
CA PHE A 180 9.99 -4.60 17.06
C PHE A 180 9.19 -5.64 16.27
N LEU A 181 9.81 -6.32 15.31
CA LEU A 181 9.16 -7.34 14.49
C LEU A 181 8.65 -8.51 15.34
N ALA A 182 9.46 -8.98 16.29
CA ALA A 182 9.08 -10.03 17.22
C ALA A 182 7.91 -9.62 18.14
N ALA A 183 7.74 -8.32 18.40
CA ALA A 183 6.64 -7.79 19.20
C ALA A 183 5.30 -7.71 18.45
N LEU A 184 5.27 -7.94 17.13
CA LEU A 184 4.04 -7.89 16.32
C LEU A 184 3.34 -9.26 16.31
N PRO A 185 2.28 -9.46 17.10
CA PRO A 185 1.76 -10.80 17.37
C PRO A 185 1.10 -11.45 16.14
N ARG A 186 0.62 -10.68 15.17
CA ARG A 186 -0.14 -11.19 14.01
C ARG A 186 0.59 -11.01 12.68
N LEU A 187 1.87 -10.60 12.71
CA LEU A 187 2.63 -10.39 11.50
C LEU A 187 2.80 -11.72 10.74
N THR A 188 2.29 -11.75 9.51
CA THR A 188 2.33 -12.92 8.62
C THR A 188 3.04 -12.60 7.30
N HIS A 189 3.01 -11.35 6.86
CA HIS A 189 3.62 -10.90 5.62
C HIS A 189 4.52 -9.70 5.89
N LEU A 190 5.78 -9.82 5.51
CA LEU A 190 6.79 -8.78 5.68
C LEU A 190 7.48 -8.52 4.35
N CYS A 191 7.52 -7.26 3.95
CA CYS A 191 8.30 -6.77 2.82
C CYS A 191 9.45 -5.90 3.33
N VAL A 192 10.68 -6.21 2.94
CA VAL A 192 11.89 -5.44 3.28
C VAL A 192 12.54 -4.98 1.99
N CYS A 193 12.66 -3.67 1.82
CA CYS A 193 13.04 -3.06 0.54
C CYS A 193 14.39 -2.35 0.69
N MET A 194 15.42 -3.11 0.99
CA MET A 194 16.77 -2.61 1.23
C MET A 194 17.74 -3.75 1.08
N VAL A 195 18.92 -3.49 0.53
CA VAL A 195 20.00 -4.50 0.49
C VAL A 195 20.35 -4.89 1.93
N GLN A 196 20.16 -6.16 2.26
CA GLN A 196 20.50 -6.74 3.57
C GLN A 196 21.29 -8.01 3.33
N ASP A 197 22.18 -8.33 4.27
CA ASP A 197 22.86 -9.63 4.23
C ASP A 197 21.90 -10.76 4.59
N GLU A 198 22.29 -11.97 4.18
CA GLU A 198 21.57 -13.21 4.43
C GLU A 198 21.31 -13.43 5.93
N GLY A 199 22.29 -13.08 6.77
CA GLY A 199 22.22 -13.20 8.21
C GLY A 199 21.05 -12.41 8.79
N PHE A 200 20.86 -11.16 8.38
CA PHE A 200 19.72 -10.35 8.81
C PHE A 200 18.37 -11.00 8.48
N LEU A 201 18.22 -11.55 7.28
CA LEU A 201 16.98 -12.22 6.85
C LEU A 201 16.73 -13.51 7.65
N HIS A 202 17.77 -14.30 7.93
CA HIS A 202 17.67 -15.45 8.84
C HIS A 202 17.20 -15.05 10.24
N HIS A 203 17.70 -13.94 10.79
CA HIS A 203 17.26 -13.46 12.10
C HIS A 203 15.77 -13.10 12.10
N ILE A 204 15.27 -12.43 11.06
CA ILE A 204 13.83 -12.14 10.91
C ILE A 204 13.02 -13.44 10.90
N LEU A 205 13.41 -14.39 10.05
CA LEU A 205 12.71 -15.66 9.85
C LEU A 205 12.66 -16.51 11.14
N ASN A 206 13.72 -16.46 11.94
CA ASN A 206 13.82 -17.16 13.22
C ASN A 206 13.02 -16.48 14.34
N GLN A 207 13.02 -15.14 14.39
CA GLN A 207 12.32 -14.40 15.45
C GLN A 207 10.83 -14.18 15.18
N CYS A 208 10.40 -14.33 13.93
CA CYS A 208 9.00 -14.17 13.52
C CYS A 208 8.41 -15.53 13.08
N PRO A 209 8.08 -16.44 14.03
CA PRO A 209 7.64 -17.80 13.68
C PRO A 209 6.28 -17.85 12.97
N ARG A 210 5.48 -16.79 13.06
CA ARG A 210 4.18 -16.66 12.36
C ARG A 210 4.31 -16.12 10.94
N LEU A 211 5.51 -15.67 10.57
CA LEU A 211 5.75 -15.14 9.24
C LEU A 211 5.54 -16.27 8.23
N GLN A 212 4.69 -16.01 7.24
CA GLN A 212 4.37 -16.89 6.12
C GLN A 212 5.13 -16.45 4.87
N VAL A 213 5.35 -15.14 4.72
CA VAL A 213 6.05 -14.55 3.58
C VAL A 213 7.03 -13.50 4.07
N LEU A 214 8.30 -13.66 3.69
CA LEU A 214 9.32 -12.63 3.73
C LEU A 214 9.66 -12.26 2.28
N LEU A 215 9.11 -11.15 1.80
CA LEU A 215 9.48 -10.59 0.52
C LEU A 215 10.67 -9.65 0.70
N HIS A 216 11.78 -10.00 0.08
CA HIS A 216 12.97 -9.18 0.06
C HIS A 216 13.10 -8.49 -1.30
N VAL A 217 12.96 -7.17 -1.32
CA VAL A 217 13.00 -6.36 -2.53
C VAL A 217 14.37 -5.69 -2.63
N PHE A 218 15.06 -5.91 -3.74
CA PHE A 218 16.39 -5.36 -3.98
C PHE A 218 16.45 -4.57 -5.29
N ASP A 219 17.38 -3.62 -5.33
CA ASP A 219 17.72 -2.80 -6.48
C ASP A 219 19.25 -2.88 -6.70
N ALA A 220 19.64 -3.25 -7.92
CA ALA A 220 21.03 -3.46 -8.38
C ALA A 220 21.85 -2.19 -8.50
N GLY A 221 21.33 -1.03 -8.10
CA GLY A 221 22.12 0.21 -8.07
C GLY A 221 23.48 0.06 -7.36
N MET A 222 23.64 -0.92 -6.45
CA MET A 222 24.90 -1.20 -5.73
C MET A 222 25.48 -2.60 -5.95
N TYR A 223 24.74 -3.54 -6.54
CA TYR A 223 25.13 -4.95 -6.72
C TYR A 223 24.65 -5.45 -8.07
N THR A 224 25.40 -6.29 -8.78
CA THR A 224 24.79 -6.99 -9.91
C THR A 224 23.69 -7.93 -9.42
N ARG A 225 22.66 -8.14 -10.23
CA ARG A 225 21.59 -9.10 -9.93
C ARG A 225 22.16 -10.47 -9.60
N GLU A 226 23.14 -10.92 -10.39
CA GLU A 226 23.77 -12.23 -10.26
C GLU A 226 24.58 -12.38 -8.97
N ASP A 227 25.29 -11.34 -8.55
CA ASP A 227 26.02 -11.36 -7.27
C ASP A 227 25.05 -11.34 -6.09
N TYR A 228 23.97 -10.56 -6.17
CA TYR A 228 22.98 -10.53 -5.11
C TYR A 228 22.26 -11.88 -4.92
N ILE A 229 21.85 -12.51 -6.03
CA ILE A 229 21.25 -13.85 -5.99
C ILE A 229 22.25 -14.87 -5.43
N ARG A 230 23.54 -14.76 -5.76
CA ARG A 230 24.59 -15.64 -5.25
C ARG A 230 24.76 -15.49 -3.74
N ASP A 231 24.77 -14.25 -3.24
CA ASP A 231 24.90 -13.97 -1.80
C ASP A 231 23.67 -14.45 -1.02
N MET A 232 22.49 -14.43 -1.64
CA MET A 232 21.25 -14.96 -1.03
C MET A 232 21.07 -16.47 -1.23
N ALA A 233 21.97 -17.16 -1.95
CA ALA A 233 21.77 -18.56 -2.32
C ALA A 233 21.74 -19.50 -1.10
N ALA A 234 22.38 -19.13 0.00
CA ALA A 234 22.37 -19.91 1.25
C ALA A 234 21.08 -19.73 2.08
N LEU A 235 20.23 -18.75 1.73
CA LEU A 235 18.93 -18.54 2.36
C LEU A 235 17.89 -19.57 1.87
N HIS A 236 17.94 -20.77 2.44
CA HIS A 236 17.05 -21.90 2.08
C HIS A 236 15.71 -21.92 2.84
N ASP A 237 15.10 -20.77 3.13
CA ASP A 237 13.79 -20.72 3.78
C ASP A 237 12.66 -20.62 2.75
N PRO A 238 11.67 -21.54 2.74
CA PRO A 238 10.58 -21.53 1.76
C PRO A 238 9.68 -20.28 1.85
N ARG A 239 9.70 -19.58 2.99
CA ARG A 239 8.94 -18.34 3.20
C ARG A 239 9.60 -17.13 2.56
N CYS A 240 10.89 -17.21 2.21
CA CYS A 240 11.61 -16.10 1.63
C CYS A 240 11.47 -16.08 0.11
N VAL A 241 11.21 -14.87 -0.41
CA VAL A 241 11.05 -14.58 -1.83
C VAL A 241 11.88 -13.36 -2.17
N LEU A 242 12.63 -13.42 -3.27
CA LEU A 242 13.39 -12.29 -3.78
C LEU A 242 12.59 -11.60 -4.89
N LEU A 243 12.47 -10.28 -4.83
CA LEU A 243 11.93 -9.44 -5.90
C LEU A 243 13.00 -8.47 -6.39
N ASP A 244 13.30 -8.58 -7.68
CA ASP A 244 14.25 -7.76 -8.40
C ASP A 244 13.54 -6.55 -9.05
N LEU A 245 13.83 -5.32 -8.58
CA LEU A 245 13.27 -4.10 -9.16
C LEU A 245 14.14 -3.44 -10.23
N THR A 246 15.30 -4.01 -10.55
CA THR A 246 16.31 -3.39 -11.43
C THR A 246 15.81 -3.08 -12.83
N ARG A 247 14.85 -3.88 -13.29
CA ARG A 247 14.31 -3.81 -14.65
C ARG A 247 13.27 -2.71 -14.82
N HIS A 248 12.74 -2.16 -13.73
CA HIS A 248 11.47 -1.43 -13.79
C HIS A 248 11.59 0.09 -13.86
N TYR A 249 12.79 0.69 -13.82
CA TYR A 249 13.04 2.16 -13.89
C TYR A 249 12.22 3.06 -12.94
N LEU A 250 11.31 2.50 -12.13
CA LEU A 250 10.48 3.23 -11.19
C LEU A 250 11.24 3.37 -9.87
N ASP A 251 11.24 4.59 -9.32
CA ASP A 251 11.56 4.79 -7.91
C ASP A 251 10.61 3.90 -7.09
N TRP A 252 11.15 3.20 -6.09
CA TRP A 252 10.41 2.46 -5.07
C TRP A 252 9.15 3.21 -4.61
N THR A 253 9.26 4.53 -4.43
CA THR A 253 8.14 5.39 -4.03
C THR A 253 6.93 5.25 -4.96
N GLU A 254 7.16 5.40 -6.27
CA GLU A 254 6.11 5.31 -7.28
C GLU A 254 5.54 3.90 -7.33
N TRP A 255 6.41 2.90 -7.23
CA TRP A 255 6.00 1.51 -7.22
C TRP A 255 5.13 1.15 -6.01
N ALA A 256 5.54 1.55 -4.80
CA ALA A 256 4.77 1.33 -3.58
C ALA A 256 3.42 2.05 -3.62
N LEU A 257 3.37 3.26 -4.20
CA LEU A 257 2.13 3.98 -4.43
C LEU A 257 1.22 3.24 -5.42
N GLN A 258 1.77 2.67 -6.49
CA GLN A 258 1.02 1.88 -7.47
C GLN A 258 0.45 0.60 -6.85
N ASP A 259 1.26 -0.17 -6.12
CA ASP A 259 0.78 -1.39 -5.44
C ASP A 259 -0.32 -1.05 -4.41
N TRP A 260 -0.13 0.02 -3.64
CA TRP A 260 -1.14 0.49 -2.70
C TRP A 260 -2.44 0.93 -3.40
N ARG A 261 -2.35 1.66 -4.52
CA ARG A 261 -3.52 2.07 -5.31
C ARG A 261 -4.27 0.85 -5.83
N LEU A 262 -3.54 -0.15 -6.33
CA LEU A 262 -4.10 -1.41 -6.79
C LEU A 262 -4.85 -2.12 -5.65
N ALA A 263 -4.23 -2.22 -4.48
CA ALA A 263 -4.85 -2.82 -3.29
C ALA A 263 -6.10 -2.05 -2.84
N ALA A 264 -6.05 -0.72 -2.80
CA ALA A 264 -7.16 0.14 -2.43
C ALA A 264 -8.33 0.07 -3.43
N ALA A 265 -8.04 -0.24 -4.70
CA ALA A 265 -9.03 -0.50 -5.74
C ALA A 265 -9.61 -1.93 -5.69
N GLY A 266 -9.19 -2.76 -4.72
CA GLY A 266 -9.64 -4.15 -4.59
C GLY A 266 -8.83 -5.16 -5.42
N GLY A 267 -7.73 -4.72 -6.04
CA GLY A 267 -6.77 -5.60 -6.71
C GLY A 267 -5.94 -6.42 -5.72
N VAL A 268 -5.16 -7.35 -6.25
CA VAL A 268 -4.29 -8.22 -5.44
C VAL A 268 -2.97 -7.51 -5.15
N GLU A 269 -2.78 -7.11 -3.90
CA GLU A 269 -1.54 -6.44 -3.44
C GLU A 269 -0.31 -7.35 -3.57
N LEU A 270 0.88 -6.72 -3.58
CA LEU A 270 2.17 -7.38 -3.73
C LEU A 270 2.37 -8.54 -2.77
N LEU A 271 2.17 -8.31 -1.46
CA LEU A 271 2.43 -9.32 -0.44
C LEU A 271 1.50 -10.53 -0.61
N ALA A 272 0.26 -10.30 -1.06
CA ALA A 272 -0.67 -11.38 -1.38
C ALA A 272 -0.23 -12.16 -2.64
N ARG A 273 0.37 -11.50 -3.64
CA ARG A 273 0.99 -12.19 -4.79
C ARG A 273 2.21 -13.01 -4.40
N ALA A 274 3.08 -12.44 -3.55
CA ALA A 274 4.21 -13.17 -2.98
C ALA A 274 3.75 -14.39 -2.17
N ALA A 275 2.66 -14.28 -1.41
CA ALA A 275 2.05 -15.41 -0.70
C ALA A 275 1.58 -16.53 -1.64
N ARG A 276 0.93 -16.17 -2.76
CA ARG A 276 0.55 -17.14 -3.80
C ARG A 276 1.76 -17.83 -4.40
N PHE A 277 2.83 -17.08 -4.63
CA PHE A 277 4.10 -17.64 -5.13
C PHE A 277 4.71 -18.64 -4.14
N VAL A 278 4.83 -18.27 -2.85
CA VAL A 278 5.29 -19.17 -1.78
C VAL A 278 4.43 -20.44 -1.71
N ALA A 279 3.11 -20.30 -1.77
CA ALA A 279 2.19 -21.43 -1.75
C ALA A 279 2.40 -22.37 -2.96
N GLY A 280 2.66 -21.82 -4.15
CA GLY A 280 2.94 -22.59 -5.37
C GLY A 280 4.30 -23.29 -5.35
N LYS A 281 5.31 -22.70 -4.70
CA LYS A 281 6.66 -23.27 -4.59
C LYS A 281 6.66 -24.64 -3.92
N ASN A 282 5.80 -24.84 -2.92
CA ASN A 282 5.66 -26.11 -2.21
C ASN A 282 5.20 -27.28 -3.10
N GLY A 283 4.73 -27.02 -4.33
CA GLY A 283 4.32 -28.02 -5.31
C GLY A 283 5.29 -28.21 -6.49
N SER A 284 6.34 -27.39 -6.63
CA SER A 284 7.25 -27.43 -7.77
C SER A 284 8.63 -27.99 -7.38
N PRO A 285 9.16 -29.00 -8.11
CA PRO A 285 10.48 -29.56 -7.82
C PRO A 285 11.65 -28.60 -8.09
N GLU A 286 11.44 -27.49 -8.80
CA GLU A 286 12.50 -26.56 -9.18
C GLU A 286 12.84 -25.48 -8.13
N GLY A 287 12.13 -25.40 -7.00
CA GLY A 287 12.56 -24.58 -5.86
C GLY A 287 12.86 -23.10 -6.14
N ARG A 288 12.29 -22.50 -7.20
CA ARG A 288 12.58 -21.13 -7.63
C ARG A 288 12.43 -20.12 -6.49
N LEU A 289 13.42 -19.23 -6.34
CA LEU A 289 13.44 -18.15 -5.34
C LEU A 289 12.93 -16.81 -5.89
N GLU A 290 12.92 -16.67 -7.21
CA GLU A 290 12.63 -15.41 -7.88
C GLU A 290 11.15 -15.23 -8.17
N PHE A 291 10.59 -14.14 -7.65
CA PHE A 291 9.27 -13.66 -7.99
C PHE A 291 9.40 -12.52 -9.00
N LEU A 292 8.99 -12.77 -10.24
CA LEU A 292 8.94 -11.74 -11.26
C LEU A 292 7.70 -10.87 -11.03
N TRP A 293 7.90 -9.57 -10.91
CA TRP A 293 6.80 -8.63 -10.92
C TRP A 293 6.25 -8.50 -12.34
N GLU A 294 5.10 -9.12 -12.58
CA GLU A 294 4.27 -8.79 -13.73
C GLU A 294 3.60 -7.44 -13.44
N ASP A 295 4.05 -6.40 -14.14
CA ASP A 295 3.41 -5.09 -14.06
C ASP A 295 1.96 -5.20 -14.57
N PRO A 296 0.96 -5.02 -13.69
CA PRO A 296 -0.45 -5.19 -14.06
C PRO A 296 -0.94 -4.12 -15.04
N HIS A 297 -0.17 -3.04 -15.23
CA HIS A 297 -0.47 -1.97 -16.17
C HIS A 297 0.36 -2.05 -17.45
N ARG A 298 1.37 -2.92 -17.48
CA ARG A 298 2.07 -3.19 -18.73
C ARG A 298 1.04 -3.82 -19.66
N PRO A 299 0.73 -3.18 -20.82
CA PRO A 299 -0.05 -3.88 -21.82
C PRO A 299 0.66 -5.21 -22.10
N PRO A 300 -0.08 -6.32 -22.29
CA PRO A 300 0.56 -7.58 -22.65
C PRO A 300 1.54 -7.27 -23.77
N GLU A 301 2.83 -7.53 -23.55
CA GLU A 301 3.80 -7.44 -24.63
C GLU A 301 3.20 -8.27 -25.75
N ASP A 302 2.91 -7.65 -26.90
CA ASP A 302 2.35 -8.32 -28.07
C ASP A 302 3.15 -9.61 -28.26
N SER A 303 2.55 -10.73 -27.84
CA SER A 303 3.17 -12.04 -27.97
C SER A 303 3.26 -12.27 -29.47
N ASP A 304 4.46 -12.16 -29.99
CA ASP A 304 4.75 -12.26 -31.41
C ASP A 304 4.06 -11.16 -32.25
N ALA A 305 4.50 -9.91 -32.10
CA ALA A 305 4.59 -9.06 -33.28
C ALA A 305 5.46 -9.81 -34.31
N LEU A 306 4.79 -10.51 -35.23
CA LEU A 306 5.41 -11.22 -36.35
C LEU A 306 6.46 -10.30 -36.97
N PRO A 307 7.65 -10.82 -37.34
CA PRO A 307 8.69 -10.01 -37.93
C PRO A 307 8.06 -9.24 -39.09
N VAL A 308 8.04 -7.92 -38.97
CA VAL A 308 7.68 -7.03 -40.07
C VAL A 308 8.63 -7.40 -41.18
N GLY A 309 8.10 -8.12 -42.19
CA GLY A 309 8.90 -8.68 -43.27
C GLY A 309 9.78 -7.60 -43.86
N GLU A 310 11.08 -7.89 -43.93
CA GLU A 310 12.05 -7.05 -44.62
C GLU A 310 11.47 -6.69 -46.00
N SER A 311 11.20 -5.41 -46.21
CA SER A 311 10.91 -4.91 -47.54
C SER A 311 12.17 -5.14 -48.38
N VAL A 312 12.09 -6.11 -49.28
CA VAL A 312 13.09 -6.32 -50.31
C VAL A 312 13.09 -5.07 -51.20
N ASP A 313 14.01 -4.15 -50.92
CA ASP A 313 14.35 -3.08 -51.84
C ASP A 313 15.09 -3.69 -53.03
N GLY A 314 14.34 -3.87 -54.12
CA GLY A 314 14.86 -4.19 -55.43
C GLY A 314 14.18 -3.33 -56.49
N ALA A 315 14.85 -2.24 -56.91
CA ALA A 315 14.83 -1.66 -58.26
C ALA A 315 15.61 -0.33 -58.23
N SER A 316 16.86 -0.28 -58.73
CA SER A 316 17.19 0.09 -60.12
C SER A 316 16.91 1.56 -60.47
N VAL A 317 17.94 2.41 -60.41
CA VAL A 317 18.48 3.23 -61.52
C VAL A 317 19.97 3.43 -61.28
#